data_AF-A0A972MPG1-F1
#
_entry.id   AF-A0A972MPG1-F1
#
_cell.length_a   1.000
_cell.length_b   1.000
_cell.length_c   1.000
_cell.angle_alpha   90.00
_cell.angle_beta   90.00
_cell.angle_gamma   90.00
#
_symmetry.space_group_name_H-M   'P 1'
#
loop_
_entity.id
_entity.type
_entity.pdbx_description
1 polymer ?
#
loop_
_entity_poly.entity_id
_entity_poly.type
_entity_poly.pdbx_seq_one_letter_code
_entity_poly.pdbx_strand_id
1 'polypeptide(L)'
;NKIYYYFDDKILTKLPVIESFSRLKGEKPKGFVWVSYLRGYDPKNKILAVDGARIDLAKATIHTAEGVDRFGALYIHDGEKVIQSRKFRNDSYAIIIYKNRYVIGVYNYLQSLFFQAFFFDNLDKRLFKTLHYDKDAKIFELVGR
;
A
#
# COMPACT_ATOMS: atom_id res chain seq x y z
N ASN A 1 -30.26 -3.31 -7.03
CA ASN A 1 -29.07 -3.21 -7.91
C ASN A 1 -27.89 -3.85 -7.24
N LYS A 2 -27.07 -4.60 -7.99
CA LYS A 2 -25.80 -5.14 -7.49
C LYS A 2 -24.70 -4.12 -7.75
N ILE A 3 -23.82 -3.90 -6.78
CA ILE A 3 -22.68 -2.97 -6.88
C ILE A 3 -21.41 -3.79 -6.72
N TYR A 4 -20.46 -3.60 -7.64
CA TYR A 4 -19.17 -4.28 -7.63
C TYR A 4 -18.03 -3.26 -7.57
N TYR A 5 -17.02 -3.57 -6.77
CA TYR A 5 -15.76 -2.86 -6.70
C TYR A 5 -14.71 -3.67 -7.46
N TYR A 6 -14.02 -3.03 -8.39
CA TYR A 6 -12.97 -3.62 -9.21
C TYR A 6 -11.67 -2.85 -9.01
N PHE A 7 -10.60 -3.57 -8.68
CA PHE A 7 -9.27 -3.01 -8.51
C PHE A 7 -8.26 -3.84 -9.29
N ASP A 8 -7.64 -3.25 -10.30
CA ASP A 8 -6.50 -3.86 -11.01
C ASP A 8 -5.17 -3.32 -10.47
N ASP A 9 -4.08 -4.07 -10.68
CA ASP A 9 -2.75 -3.66 -10.22
C ASP A 9 -2.18 -2.42 -10.93
N LYS A 10 -2.70 -2.05 -12.10
CA LYS A 10 -2.31 -0.84 -12.83
C LYS A 10 -2.86 0.41 -12.16
N ILE A 11 -3.82 0.29 -11.24
CA ILE A 11 -4.29 1.41 -10.41
C ILE A 11 -3.18 1.96 -9.52
N LEU A 12 -2.18 1.14 -9.14
CA LEU A 12 -1.14 1.54 -8.19
C LEU A 12 -0.35 2.76 -8.67
N THR A 13 0.00 2.83 -9.96
CA THR A 13 0.73 3.98 -10.51
C THR A 13 -0.11 5.26 -10.56
N LYS A 14 -1.42 5.15 -10.41
CA LYS A 14 -2.38 6.28 -10.38
C LYS A 14 -2.89 6.56 -8.97
N LEU A 15 -2.55 5.72 -7.99
CA LEU A 15 -3.10 5.78 -6.65
C LEU A 15 -2.87 7.14 -5.96
N PRO A 16 -1.69 7.78 -6.06
CA PRO A 16 -1.51 9.12 -5.48
C PRO A 16 -2.46 10.17 -6.07
N VAL A 17 -2.78 10.07 -7.37
CA VAL A 17 -3.71 10.96 -8.06
C VAL A 17 -5.14 10.66 -7.63
N ILE A 18 -5.55 9.39 -7.58
CA ILE A 18 -6.90 8.98 -7.14
C ILE A 18 -7.16 9.45 -5.70
N GLU A 19 -6.20 9.25 -4.80
CA GLU A 19 -6.31 9.71 -3.41
C GLU A 19 -6.43 11.24 -3.32
N SER A 20 -5.84 11.99 -4.25
CA SER A 20 -5.98 13.45 -4.27
C SER A 20 -7.42 13.94 -4.51
N PHE A 21 -8.25 13.14 -5.19
CA PHE A 21 -9.67 13.43 -5.43
C PHE A 21 -10.58 13.05 -4.26
N SER A 22 -10.07 12.36 -3.24
CA SER A 22 -10.85 11.95 -2.07
C SER A 22 -11.16 13.09 -1.09
N ARG A 23 -10.68 14.31 -1.37
CA ARG A 23 -10.76 15.45 -0.46
C ARG A 23 -11.37 16.66 -1.17
N LEU A 24 -12.05 17.50 -0.39
CA LEU A 24 -12.57 18.77 -0.93
C LEU A 24 -11.43 19.76 -1.14
N LYS A 25 -11.57 20.63 -2.14
CA LYS A 25 -10.60 21.70 -2.42
C LYS A 25 -10.44 22.58 -1.18
N GLY A 26 -9.20 22.71 -0.70
CA GLY A 26 -8.87 23.49 0.51
C GLY A 26 -8.72 22.66 1.79
N GLU A 27 -9.07 21.37 1.77
CA GLU A 27 -8.78 20.49 2.90
C GLU A 27 -7.29 20.15 3.00
N LYS A 28 -6.76 20.14 4.23
CA LYS A 28 -5.40 19.71 4.48
C LYS A 28 -5.25 18.20 4.23
N PRO A 29 -4.11 17.77 3.69
CA PRO A 29 -3.81 16.35 3.58
C PRO A 29 -3.84 15.63 4.94
N LYS A 30 -4.69 14.61 5.07
CA LYS A 30 -4.76 13.74 6.26
C LYS A 30 -3.71 12.63 6.24
N GLY A 31 -3.00 12.47 5.13
CA GLY A 31 -2.03 11.41 4.88
C GLY A 31 -1.47 11.53 3.47
N PHE A 32 -0.67 10.55 3.07
CA PHE A 32 -0.19 10.45 1.69
C PHE A 32 -0.03 9.00 1.27
N VAL A 33 -0.03 8.81 -0.04
CA VAL A 33 0.41 7.58 -0.69
C VAL A 33 1.41 7.97 -1.76
N TRP A 34 2.56 7.30 -1.78
CA TRP A 34 3.49 7.38 -2.90
C TRP A 34 3.84 5.99 -3.38
N VAL A 35 4.15 5.89 -4.67
CA VAL A 35 4.51 4.63 -5.33
C VAL A 35 5.78 4.86 -6.11
N SER A 36 6.76 4.00 -5.93
CA SER A 36 8.04 4.02 -6.63
C SER A 36 8.39 2.63 -7.15
N TYR A 37 9.24 2.55 -8.16
CA TYR A 37 9.76 1.28 -8.63
C TYR A 37 10.90 0.79 -7.75
N LEU A 38 10.90 -0.50 -7.44
CA LEU A 38 12.06 -1.16 -6.85
C LEU A 38 13.16 -1.26 -7.92
N ARG A 39 14.33 -0.68 -7.64
CA ARG A 39 15.49 -0.66 -8.54
C ARG A 39 16.54 -1.69 -8.17
N GLY A 40 16.68 -1.98 -6.89
CA GLY A 40 17.63 -2.97 -6.40
C GLY A 40 17.40 -3.33 -4.95
N TYR A 41 17.94 -4.48 -4.57
CA TYR A 41 17.91 -4.96 -3.19
C TYR A 41 19.30 -5.49 -2.82
N ASP A 42 19.87 -4.96 -1.75
CA ASP A 42 21.04 -5.51 -1.08
C ASP A 42 20.56 -6.41 0.07
N PRO A 43 20.59 -7.75 -0.08
CA PRO A 43 20.12 -8.67 0.94
C PRO A 43 21.02 -8.73 2.18
N LYS A 44 22.32 -8.43 2.04
CA LYS A 44 23.27 -8.48 3.14
C LYS A 44 22.98 -7.36 4.15
N ASN A 45 22.78 -6.15 3.63
CA ASN A 45 22.50 -4.97 4.45
C ASN A 45 21.00 -4.69 4.63
N LYS A 46 20.14 -5.45 3.94
CA LYS A 46 18.68 -5.29 3.92
C LYS A 46 18.25 -3.90 3.44
N ILE A 47 18.91 -3.43 2.37
CA ILE A 47 18.69 -2.09 1.80
C ILE A 47 17.95 -2.23 0.47
N LEU A 48 16.87 -1.47 0.30
CA LEU A 48 16.20 -1.30 -0.99
C LEU A 48 16.62 0.02 -1.62
N ALA A 49 16.94 -0.02 -2.91
CA ALA A 49 17.06 1.16 -3.75
C ALA A 49 15.74 1.33 -4.53
N VAL A 50 15.14 2.51 -4.43
CA VAL A 50 13.93 2.90 -5.18
C VAL A 50 14.18 4.24 -5.87
N ASP A 51 13.29 4.66 -6.76
CA ASP A 51 13.44 5.99 -7.38
C ASP A 51 13.37 7.09 -6.31
N GLY A 52 14.46 7.84 -6.18
CA GLY A 52 14.57 8.99 -5.28
C GLY A 52 14.78 8.66 -3.80
N ALA A 53 14.86 7.38 -3.40
CA ALA A 53 15.06 7.01 -2.01
C ALA A 53 15.83 5.70 -1.80
N ARG A 54 16.39 5.56 -0.59
CA ARG A 54 17.01 4.33 -0.08
C ARG A 54 16.32 3.92 1.20
N ILE A 55 15.85 2.68 1.28
CA ILE A 55 15.12 2.16 2.45
C ILE A 55 15.99 1.14 3.18
N ASP A 56 16.21 1.36 4.47
CA ASP A 56 16.88 0.41 5.36
C ASP A 56 15.81 -0.38 6.14
N LEU A 57 15.61 -1.64 5.75
CA LEU A 57 14.60 -2.52 6.36
C LEU A 57 15.01 -3.04 7.75
N ALA A 58 16.29 -2.97 8.11
CA ALA A 58 16.76 -3.36 9.42
C ALA A 58 16.44 -2.27 10.46
N LYS A 59 16.63 -1.00 10.08
CA LYS A 59 16.42 0.18 10.94
C LYS A 59 15.03 0.80 10.81
N ALA A 60 14.25 0.35 9.84
CA ALA A 60 12.96 0.93 9.45
C ALA A 60 13.06 2.42 9.15
N THR A 61 14.01 2.78 8.30
CA THR A 61 14.26 4.16 7.85
C THR A 61 14.21 4.30 6.34
N ILE A 62 13.85 5.49 5.89
CA ILE A 62 13.83 5.90 4.48
C ILE A 62 14.73 7.12 4.38
N HIS A 63 15.72 7.06 3.50
CA HIS A 63 16.62 8.16 3.21
C HIS A 63 16.24 8.75 1.86
N THR A 64 15.93 10.05 1.85
CA THR A 64 15.68 10.84 0.64
C THR A 64 16.71 11.97 0.56
N ALA A 65 16.63 12.81 -0.48
CA ALA A 65 17.49 14.00 -0.58
C ALA A 65 17.16 15.03 0.51
N GLU A 66 15.92 15.03 1.00
CA GLU A 66 15.38 15.97 1.98
C GLU A 66 15.65 15.53 3.42
N GLY A 67 15.92 14.25 3.67
CA GLY A 67 16.24 13.78 5.01
C GLY A 67 16.05 12.30 5.25
N VAL A 68 15.80 11.95 6.51
CA VAL A 68 15.61 10.57 6.96
C VAL A 68 14.32 10.46 7.75
N ASP A 69 13.39 9.65 7.23
CA ASP A 69 12.14 9.31 7.88
C ASP A 69 12.18 7.88 8.44
N ARG A 70 11.23 7.58 9.33
CA ARG A 70 11.03 6.26 9.92
C ARG A 70 9.64 5.74 9.58
N PHE A 71 9.51 4.43 9.42
CA PHE A 71 8.21 3.79 9.21
C PHE A 71 7.84 2.84 10.36
N GLY A 72 6.54 2.63 10.50
CA GLY A 72 5.85 1.83 11.49
C GLY A 72 5.73 0.36 11.15
N ALA A 73 5.44 0.05 9.89
CA ALA A 73 5.18 -1.31 9.45
C ALA A 73 5.75 -1.58 8.05
N LEU A 74 6.11 -2.84 7.81
CA LEU A 74 6.50 -3.37 6.51
C LEU A 74 5.56 -4.51 6.15
N TYR A 75 5.11 -4.53 4.91
CA TYR A 75 4.39 -5.63 4.28
C TYR A 75 5.08 -6.00 2.98
N ILE A 76 5.31 -7.29 2.77
CA ILE A 76 5.77 -7.83 1.49
C ILE A 76 4.62 -8.66 0.94
N HIS A 77 4.18 -8.31 -0.26
CA HIS A 77 2.98 -8.83 -0.89
C HIS A 77 3.31 -9.34 -2.30
N ASP A 78 3.01 -10.60 -2.60
CA ASP A 78 3.36 -11.24 -3.87
C ASP A 78 2.36 -10.96 -5.01
N GLY A 79 1.21 -10.38 -4.69
CA GLY A 79 0.11 -10.11 -5.60
C GLY A 79 -1.19 -10.76 -5.13
N GLU A 80 -1.07 -11.89 -4.43
CA GLU A 80 -2.18 -12.70 -3.92
C GLU A 80 -2.28 -12.69 -2.40
N LYS A 81 -1.18 -12.47 -1.69
CA LYS A 81 -1.19 -12.38 -0.23
C LYS A 81 0.02 -11.63 0.31
N VAL A 82 -0.11 -11.21 1.56
CA VAL A 82 1.04 -10.81 2.37
C VAL A 82 1.86 -12.05 2.70
N ILE A 83 3.07 -12.13 2.15
CA ILE A 83 4.02 -13.23 2.42
C ILE A 83 4.89 -12.94 3.65
N GLN A 84 5.07 -11.66 3.99
CA GLN A 84 5.78 -11.25 5.18
C GLN A 84 5.22 -9.93 5.70
N SER A 85 5.09 -9.83 7.02
CA SER A 85 4.80 -8.56 7.70
C SER A 85 5.75 -8.35 8.85
N ARG A 86 6.06 -7.10 9.15
CA ARG A 86 6.87 -6.72 10.31
C ARG A 86 6.41 -5.39 10.85
N LYS A 87 6.12 -5.35 12.16
CA LYS A 87 5.81 -4.12 12.88
C LYS A 87 7.05 -3.66 13.63
N PHE A 88 7.38 -2.38 13.49
CA PHE A 88 8.54 -1.74 14.13
C PHE A 88 8.13 -0.80 15.25
N ARG A 89 6.99 -0.11 15.08
CA ARG A 89 6.46 0.87 16.03
C ARG A 89 4.96 1.11 15.78
N ASN A 90 4.30 1.77 16.72
CA ASN A 90 2.92 2.24 16.56
C ASN A 90 2.92 3.58 15.82
N ASP A 91 3.23 3.53 14.53
CA ASP A 91 3.22 4.68 13.61
C ASP A 91 2.31 4.34 12.42
N SER A 92 1.59 5.33 11.91
CA SER A 92 0.68 5.20 10.79
C SER A 92 1.39 5.10 9.44
N TYR A 93 2.70 5.31 9.38
CA TYR A 93 3.46 5.17 8.13
C TYR A 93 3.86 3.70 7.89
N ALA A 94 3.37 3.09 6.82
CA ALA A 94 3.73 1.75 6.39
C ALA A 94 4.44 1.76 5.03
N ILE A 95 5.30 0.76 4.83
CA ILE A 95 5.89 0.41 3.54
C ILE A 95 5.30 -0.92 3.07
N ILE A 96 4.82 -0.95 1.84
CA ILE A 96 4.36 -2.17 1.17
C ILE A 96 5.28 -2.41 -0.04
N ILE A 97 5.91 -3.58 -0.09
CA ILE A 97 6.63 -4.07 -1.27
C ILE A 97 5.68 -4.99 -2.01
N TYR A 98 5.31 -4.65 -3.25
CA TYR A 98 4.31 -5.38 -4.03
C TYR A 98 4.93 -5.99 -5.30
N LYS A 99 4.73 -7.31 -5.47
CA LYS A 99 5.22 -8.12 -6.62
C LYS A 99 6.73 -8.00 -6.88
N ASN A 100 7.54 -7.69 -5.86
CA ASN A 100 8.96 -7.33 -6.01
C ASN A 100 9.22 -6.27 -7.09
N ARG A 101 8.23 -5.40 -7.34
CA ARG A 101 8.25 -4.42 -8.43
C ARG A 101 8.03 -3.02 -7.93
N TYR A 102 7.08 -2.86 -7.01
CA TYR A 102 6.71 -1.57 -6.46
C TYR A 102 7.03 -1.48 -4.99
N VAL A 103 7.43 -0.29 -4.57
CA VAL A 103 7.48 0.11 -3.17
C VAL A 103 6.48 1.23 -2.97
N ILE A 104 5.60 1.04 -2.00
CA ILE A 104 4.47 1.91 -1.73
C ILE A 104 4.60 2.40 -0.30
N GLY A 105 4.75 3.71 -0.14
CA GLY A 105 4.67 4.36 1.16
C GLY A 105 3.26 4.86 1.42
N VAL A 106 2.73 4.53 2.60
CA VAL A 106 1.33 4.80 2.97
C VAL A 106 1.30 5.39 4.37
N TYR A 107 0.91 6.66 4.49
CA TYR A 107 0.71 7.31 5.78
C TYR A 107 -0.77 7.62 6.01
N ASN A 108 -1.33 7.15 7.13
CA ASN A 108 -2.74 7.30 7.54
C ASN A 108 -3.80 6.66 6.62
N TYR A 109 -3.40 6.03 5.52
CA TYR A 109 -4.32 5.43 4.54
C TYR A 109 -4.42 3.91 4.58
N LEU A 110 -3.62 3.25 5.42
CA LEU A 110 -3.57 1.79 5.46
C LEU A 110 -4.93 1.16 5.77
N GLN A 111 -5.78 1.85 6.54
CA GLN A 111 -7.13 1.41 6.92
C GLN A 111 -8.22 1.82 5.91
N SER A 112 -7.87 2.44 4.78
CA SER A 112 -8.85 2.78 3.77
C SER A 112 -9.44 1.51 3.13
N LEU A 113 -10.66 1.62 2.58
CA LEU A 113 -11.32 0.53 1.89
C LEU A 113 -10.41 -0.08 0.81
N PHE A 114 -9.73 0.76 0.02
CA PHE A 114 -8.84 0.29 -1.03
C PHE A 114 -7.70 -0.56 -0.47
N PHE A 115 -6.97 -0.09 0.55
CA PHE A 115 -5.83 -0.86 1.08
C PHE A 115 -6.27 -2.16 1.74
N GLN A 116 -7.33 -2.11 2.54
CA GLN A 116 -7.89 -3.28 3.21
C GLN A 116 -8.42 -4.32 2.21
N ALA A 117 -9.07 -3.87 1.13
CA ALA A 117 -9.51 -4.74 0.04
C ALA A 117 -8.30 -5.29 -0.75
N PHE A 118 -7.50 -4.41 -1.33
CA PHE A 118 -6.53 -4.75 -2.38
C PHE A 118 -5.33 -5.55 -1.86
N PHE A 119 -4.79 -5.17 -0.70
CA PHE A 119 -3.56 -5.79 -0.16
C PHE A 119 -3.81 -6.79 0.97
N PHE A 120 -5.00 -6.80 1.57
CA PHE A 120 -5.23 -7.57 2.80
C PHE A 120 -6.45 -8.49 2.74
N ASP A 121 -7.30 -8.41 1.71
CA ASP A 121 -8.61 -9.11 1.65
C ASP A 121 -9.39 -9.01 2.96
N ASN A 122 -9.26 -7.86 3.64
CA ASN A 122 -9.74 -7.66 5.00
C ASN A 122 -10.94 -6.73 4.99
N LEU A 123 -12.03 -7.20 4.41
CA LEU A 123 -13.30 -6.48 4.37
C LEU A 123 -14.32 -7.12 5.32
N ASP A 124 -15.24 -6.29 5.84
CA ASP A 124 -16.37 -6.81 6.61
C ASP A 124 -17.24 -7.71 5.74
N LYS A 125 -17.24 -9.02 6.04
CA LYS A 125 -17.94 -10.05 5.26
C LYS A 125 -19.47 -9.91 5.31
N ARG A 126 -20.00 -9.08 6.21
CA ARG A 126 -21.42 -8.72 6.24
C ARG A 126 -21.78 -7.68 5.18
N LEU A 127 -20.80 -6.87 4.78
CA LEU A 127 -20.96 -5.81 3.79
C LEU A 127 -20.42 -6.20 2.42
N PHE A 128 -19.36 -7.01 2.36
CA PHE A 128 -18.66 -7.36 1.14
C PHE A 128 -18.50 -8.86 0.95
N LYS A 129 -18.62 -9.30 -0.31
CA LYS A 129 -18.31 -10.65 -0.75
C LYS A 129 -17.18 -10.60 -1.77
N THR A 130 -16.06 -11.24 -1.47
CA THR A 130 -14.96 -11.43 -2.44
C THR A 130 -15.42 -12.38 -3.54
N LEU A 131 -15.43 -11.91 -4.79
CA LEU A 131 -15.81 -12.70 -5.96
C LEU A 131 -14.58 -13.21 -6.73
N HIS A 132 -13.53 -12.40 -6.75
CA HIS A 132 -12.29 -12.71 -7.45
C HIS A 132 -11.11 -12.06 -6.71
N TYR A 133 -10.02 -12.80 -6.53
CA TYR A 133 -8.85 -12.31 -5.82
C TYR A 133 -7.59 -13.00 -6.35
N ASP A 134 -6.98 -12.45 -7.41
CA ASP A 134 -5.74 -12.97 -7.99
C ASP A 134 -4.66 -11.90 -8.04
N LYS A 135 -3.45 -12.28 -8.48
CA LYS A 135 -2.33 -11.34 -8.54
C LYS A 135 -2.63 -10.02 -9.26
N ASP A 136 -3.49 -9.98 -10.28
CA ASP A 136 -3.62 -8.83 -11.19
C ASP A 136 -4.91 -8.02 -10.96
N ALA A 137 -5.97 -8.66 -10.46
CA ALA A 137 -7.26 -8.01 -10.22
C ALA A 137 -8.00 -8.57 -8.99
N LYS A 138 -8.70 -7.66 -8.29
CA LYS A 138 -9.54 -7.94 -7.13
C LYS A 138 -10.96 -7.44 -7.39
N ILE A 139 -11.96 -8.28 -7.11
CA ILE A 139 -13.38 -7.97 -7.33
C ILE A 139 -14.19 -8.31 -6.10
N PHE A 140 -14.96 -7.33 -5.63
CA PHE A 140 -15.82 -7.44 -4.45
C PHE A 140 -17.25 -7.01 -4.77
N GLU A 141 -18.24 -7.75 -4.31
CA GLU A 141 -19.66 -7.38 -4.36
C GLU A 141 -20.07 -6.73 -3.05
N LEU A 142 -20.73 -5.57 -3.10
CA LEU A 142 -21.40 -4.98 -1.93
C LEU A 142 -22.72 -5.73 -1.70
N VAL A 143 -22.79 -6.48 -0.60
CA VAL A 143 -23.93 -7.32 -0.20
C VAL A 143 -24.67 -6.79 1.02
N GLY A 144 -24.05 -5.88 1.78
CA GLY A 144 -24.68 -5.20 2.90
C GLY A 144 -25.84 -4.31 2.46
N ARG A 145 -26.96 -4.38 3.18
CA ARG A 145 -28.12 -3.51 3.03
C ARG A 145 -28.23 -2.57 4.21
#